data_AF-A0A7W4IDG2-F1
#
_entry.id   AF-A0A7W4IDG2-F1
#
_cell.length_a   1.000
_cell.length_b   1.000
_cell.length_c   1.000
_cell.angle_alpha   90.00
_cell.angle_beta   90.00
_cell.angle_gamma   90.00
#
_symmetry.space_group_name_H-M   'P 1'
#
loop_
_entity.id
_entity.type
_entity.pdbx_description
1 polymer ?
#
loop_
_entity_poly.entity_id
_entity_poly.type
_entity_poly.pdbx_seq_one_letter_code
_entity_poly.pdbx_strand_id
1 'polypeptide(L)'
;MMLLQAAAKAPDLRYAAPEWLHAAPHMVVTFTDHEQPVRLVLNAGSHLPDAIERIRTFEDLWNVWGDVNQRIYLDSWQDVGGLLFPASRVDQRNGQETAHEQYLDVRFDPALASEAFPVDSAAAAKSLRSPGWDRPFPPQAQTIIPGVWLFQGAWNVSVIEQDDGLILLEAPISASYTAQALDAAARLVPGKPVKAVISTTDSWPHVAGLREAVARGIQVYQLDLNRPLLDRLIAAPHTLRPDDLARHPRPPQWHMVDQALAIPSLRNPIMLIPIRGPSTERQYMVYWPDAKLLYASDTLVLNPDNSLYNPELMHEVAKAVARAHIAPQTVYAMHQAPIPWSRAIGMVP
;
A
#
# COMPACT_ATOMS: atom_id res chain seq x y z
N MET A 1 -13.60 -0.04 -27.94
CA MET A 1 -14.01 0.83 -29.07
C MET A 1 -13.52 2.29 -28.95
N MET A 2 -13.55 2.92 -27.76
CA MET A 2 -13.13 4.33 -27.61
C MET A 2 -11.65 4.59 -27.91
N LEU A 3 -10.74 3.66 -27.63
CA LEU A 3 -9.30 3.94 -27.73
C LEU A 3 -8.74 3.95 -29.16
N LEU A 4 -9.23 3.07 -30.04
CA LEU A 4 -8.87 3.12 -31.48
C LEU A 4 -9.42 4.39 -32.14
N GLN A 5 -10.61 4.84 -31.72
CA GLN A 5 -11.17 6.12 -32.18
C GLN A 5 -10.38 7.31 -31.64
N ALA A 6 -9.94 7.25 -30.37
CA ALA A 6 -9.08 8.27 -29.79
C ALA A 6 -7.75 8.36 -30.57
N ALA A 7 -7.11 7.22 -30.84
CA ALA A 7 -5.90 7.15 -31.65
C ALA A 7 -6.10 7.79 -33.04
N ALA A 8 -7.16 7.41 -33.75
CA ALA A 8 -7.45 7.91 -35.10
C ALA A 8 -7.72 9.43 -35.16
N LYS A 9 -8.14 10.03 -34.03
CA LYS A 9 -8.39 11.47 -33.90
C LYS A 9 -7.21 12.22 -33.30
N ALA A 10 -6.20 11.53 -32.77
CA ALA A 10 -5.09 12.15 -32.08
C ALA A 10 -4.15 12.83 -33.08
N PRO A 11 -3.85 14.13 -32.92
CA PRO A 11 -3.03 14.88 -33.88
C PRO A 11 -1.56 14.47 -33.85
N ASP A 12 -1.11 13.81 -32.78
CA ASP A 12 0.25 13.34 -32.56
C ASP A 12 0.42 11.83 -32.82
N LEU A 13 -0.60 11.19 -33.42
CA LEU A 13 -0.53 9.77 -33.79
C LEU A 13 0.66 9.50 -34.71
N ARG A 14 1.51 8.57 -34.29
CA ARG A 14 2.70 8.16 -35.05
C ARG A 14 3.07 6.71 -34.82
N TYR A 15 3.80 6.14 -35.76
CA TYR A 15 4.43 4.83 -35.57
C TYR A 15 5.59 4.90 -34.57
N ALA A 16 5.73 3.87 -33.75
CA ALA A 16 6.94 3.56 -33.00
C ALA A 16 7.63 2.33 -33.60
N ALA A 17 8.76 1.93 -33.01
CA ALA A 17 9.46 0.71 -33.43
C ALA A 17 8.50 -0.50 -33.33
N PRO A 18 8.45 -1.35 -34.37
CA PRO A 18 7.66 -2.58 -34.32
C PRO A 18 8.21 -3.51 -33.24
N GLU A 19 7.36 -4.37 -32.70
CA GLU A 19 7.73 -5.32 -31.66
C GLU A 19 7.26 -6.74 -31.97
N TRP A 20 7.85 -7.71 -31.28
CA TRP A 20 7.39 -9.09 -31.27
C TRP A 20 6.68 -9.35 -29.95
N LEU A 21 5.42 -9.78 -30.04
CA LEU A 21 4.61 -10.14 -28.89
C LEU A 21 3.95 -11.50 -29.18
N HIS A 22 3.96 -12.41 -28.22
CA HIS A 22 3.44 -13.79 -28.37
C HIS A 22 3.94 -14.51 -29.65
N ALA A 23 5.22 -14.32 -29.99
CA ALA A 23 5.86 -14.85 -31.19
C ALA A 23 5.23 -14.40 -32.53
N ALA A 24 4.51 -13.27 -32.54
CA ALA A 24 3.97 -12.64 -33.74
C ALA A 24 4.48 -11.19 -33.91
N PRO A 25 4.64 -10.70 -35.16
CA PRO A 25 5.04 -9.33 -35.43
C PRO A 25 3.90 -8.35 -35.16
N HIS A 26 4.22 -7.20 -34.57
CA HIS A 26 3.26 -6.16 -34.23
C HIS A 26 3.71 -4.78 -34.74
N MET A 27 2.74 -4.01 -35.22
CA MET A 27 2.87 -2.58 -35.48
C MET A 27 2.55 -1.82 -34.20
N VAL A 28 3.42 -0.89 -33.80
CA VAL A 28 3.18 -0.07 -32.62
C VAL A 28 2.85 1.35 -33.04
N VAL A 29 1.76 1.90 -32.52
CA VAL A 29 1.42 3.31 -32.67
C VAL A 29 1.38 3.99 -31.31
N THR A 30 1.75 5.27 -31.28
CA THR A 30 1.78 6.08 -30.07
C THR A 30 1.05 7.39 -30.29
N PHE A 31 0.32 7.84 -29.28
CA PHE A 31 -0.44 9.10 -29.31
C PHE A 31 -0.73 9.56 -27.87
N THR A 32 -1.23 10.78 -27.73
CA THR A 32 -1.66 11.32 -26.44
C THR A 32 -3.18 11.16 -26.26
N ASP A 33 -3.59 10.58 -25.14
CA ASP A 33 -4.98 10.44 -24.70
C ASP A 33 -5.12 11.05 -23.30
N HIS A 34 -5.96 12.09 -23.15
CA HIS A 34 -6.13 12.81 -21.87
C HIS A 34 -4.80 13.19 -21.20
N GLU A 35 -3.90 13.83 -21.96
CA GLU A 35 -2.55 14.27 -21.53
C GLU A 35 -1.59 13.14 -21.16
N GLN A 36 -1.95 11.88 -21.40
CA GLN A 36 -1.11 10.73 -21.12
C GLN A 36 -0.67 10.04 -22.41
N PRO A 37 0.62 9.68 -22.54
CA PRO A 37 1.08 8.91 -23.69
C PRO A 37 0.49 7.50 -23.64
N VAL A 38 -0.05 7.05 -24.76
CA VAL A 38 -0.59 5.70 -24.97
C VAL A 38 0.20 5.03 -26.08
N ARG A 39 0.51 3.75 -25.89
CA ARG A 39 1.01 2.86 -26.96
C ARG A 39 -0.06 1.81 -27.25
N LEU A 40 -0.36 1.60 -28.53
CA LEU A 40 -1.17 0.49 -29.00
C LEU A 40 -0.29 -0.46 -29.78
N VAL A 41 -0.32 -1.72 -29.40
CA VAL A 41 0.41 -2.80 -30.03
C VAL A 41 -0.59 -3.58 -30.87
N LEU A 42 -0.50 -3.42 -32.19
CA LEU A 42 -1.44 -3.97 -33.16
C LEU A 42 -0.82 -5.18 -33.85
N ASN A 43 -1.53 -6.30 -33.86
CA ASN A 43 -1.10 -7.49 -34.58
C ASN A 43 -0.92 -7.16 -36.08
N ALA A 44 0.23 -7.49 -36.67
CA ALA A 44 0.50 -7.10 -38.05
C ALA A 44 -0.37 -7.84 -39.09
N GLY A 45 -0.91 -9.01 -38.72
CA GLY A 45 -1.77 -9.82 -39.59
C GLY A 45 -3.25 -9.47 -39.46
N SER A 46 -3.77 -9.42 -38.22
CA SER A 46 -5.20 -9.15 -37.97
C SER A 46 -5.53 -7.67 -37.86
N HIS A 47 -4.53 -6.80 -37.64
CA HIS A 47 -4.67 -5.38 -37.32
C HIS A 47 -5.45 -5.08 -36.04
N LEU A 48 -5.72 -6.10 -35.22
CA LEU A 48 -6.38 -5.96 -33.93
C LEU A 48 -5.36 -5.59 -32.83
N PRO A 49 -5.78 -4.83 -31.81
CA PRO A 49 -4.90 -4.46 -30.71
C PRO A 49 -4.67 -5.62 -29.75
N ASP A 50 -3.47 -6.21 -29.73
CA ASP A 50 -3.15 -7.29 -28.80
C ASP A 50 -2.65 -6.74 -27.45
N ALA A 51 -2.19 -5.48 -27.40
CA ALA A 51 -1.92 -4.80 -26.13
C ALA A 51 -2.13 -3.26 -26.15
N ILE A 52 -2.45 -2.72 -24.98
CA ILE A 52 -2.51 -1.28 -24.68
C ILE A 52 -1.50 -0.99 -23.57
N GLU A 53 -0.64 0.01 -23.74
CA GLU A 53 0.34 0.40 -22.73
C GLU A 53 0.20 1.88 -22.35
N ARG A 54 0.33 2.17 -21.05
CA ARG A 54 0.29 3.53 -20.49
C ARG A 54 1.24 3.62 -19.30
N ILE A 55 1.75 4.82 -19.03
CA ILE A 55 2.33 5.14 -17.73
C ILE A 55 1.31 6.00 -16.99
N ARG A 56 0.92 5.60 -15.78
CA ARG A 56 -0.07 6.32 -14.99
C ARG A 56 0.11 6.08 -13.50
N THR A 57 -0.51 6.95 -12.71
CA THR A 57 -0.71 6.71 -11.28
C THR A 57 -2.02 5.96 -11.04
N PHE A 58 -2.10 5.26 -9.91
CA PHE A 58 -3.31 4.55 -9.47
C PHE A 58 -3.83 5.12 -8.15
N GLU A 59 -5.13 4.90 -7.90
CA GLU A 59 -5.83 5.34 -6.68
C GLU A 59 -6.25 4.15 -5.81
N ASP A 60 -5.71 2.96 -6.08
CA ASP A 60 -5.85 1.78 -5.22
C ASP A 60 -4.52 1.54 -4.46
N LEU A 61 -4.29 0.31 -4.00
CA LEU A 61 -3.06 -0.09 -3.28
C LEU A 61 -1.77 0.15 -4.10
N TRP A 62 -1.87 0.46 -5.40
CA TRP A 62 -0.73 0.82 -6.23
C TRP A 62 -0.36 2.31 -6.20
N ASN A 63 -1.08 3.15 -5.45
CA ASN A 63 -0.80 4.59 -5.35
C ASN A 63 0.66 4.90 -4.98
N VAL A 64 1.30 4.03 -4.19
CA VAL A 64 2.65 4.20 -3.67
C VAL A 64 3.76 3.99 -4.71
N TRP A 65 3.45 3.37 -5.83
CA TRP A 65 4.43 3.09 -6.89
C TRP A 65 4.65 4.26 -7.83
N GLY A 66 3.94 5.38 -7.63
CA GLY A 66 4.04 6.56 -8.48
C GLY A 66 3.64 6.25 -9.92
N ASP A 67 4.60 6.39 -10.82
CA ASP A 67 4.45 6.13 -12.25
C ASP A 67 4.51 4.61 -12.50
N VAL A 68 3.34 4.03 -12.76
CA VAL A 68 3.20 2.59 -13.01
C VAL A 68 3.04 2.35 -14.52
N ASN A 69 3.86 1.45 -15.05
CA ASN A 69 3.66 0.93 -16.40
C ASN A 69 2.46 -0.03 -16.37
N GLN A 70 1.35 0.39 -16.96
CA GLN A 70 0.18 -0.45 -17.18
C GLN A 70 0.27 -1.06 -18.58
N ARG A 71 0.09 -2.38 -18.66
CA ARG A 71 -0.09 -3.10 -19.92
C ARG A 71 -1.35 -3.94 -19.85
N ILE A 72 -2.26 -3.74 -20.79
CA ILE A 72 -3.51 -4.50 -20.91
C ILE A 72 -3.38 -5.37 -22.15
N TYR A 73 -3.41 -6.70 -21.98
CA TYR A 73 -3.49 -7.63 -23.10
C TYR A 73 -4.95 -7.89 -23.46
N LEU A 74 -5.20 -8.01 -24.75
CA LEU A 74 -6.51 -8.29 -25.32
C LEU A 74 -6.37 -9.50 -26.24
N ASP A 75 -7.21 -10.50 -26.04
CA ASP A 75 -7.16 -11.74 -26.82
C ASP A 75 -8.56 -12.35 -26.96
N SER A 76 -8.64 -13.52 -27.62
CA SER A 76 -9.86 -14.26 -27.86
C SER A 76 -10.90 -13.40 -28.58
N TRP A 77 -10.50 -12.76 -29.68
CA TRP A 77 -11.38 -11.91 -30.47
C TRP A 77 -12.57 -12.68 -31.03
N GLN A 78 -13.78 -12.21 -30.72
CA GLN A 78 -15.05 -12.79 -31.15
C GLN A 78 -15.88 -11.76 -31.92
N ASP A 79 -16.61 -12.20 -32.93
CA ASP A 79 -17.64 -11.39 -33.56
C ASP A 79 -18.88 -11.37 -32.67
N VAL A 80 -19.26 -10.18 -32.22
CA VAL A 80 -20.46 -9.94 -31.43
C VAL A 80 -21.29 -8.89 -32.17
N GLY A 81 -22.26 -9.35 -32.96
CA GLY A 81 -23.15 -8.45 -33.71
C GLY A 81 -22.42 -7.61 -34.77
N GLY A 82 -21.38 -8.17 -35.41
CA GLY A 82 -20.57 -7.50 -36.43
C GLY A 82 -19.43 -6.64 -35.88
N LEU A 83 -19.24 -6.61 -34.56
CA LEU A 83 -18.13 -5.95 -33.89
C LEU A 83 -17.15 -6.99 -33.33
N LEU A 84 -15.87 -6.86 -33.66
CA LEU A 84 -14.83 -7.67 -33.05
C LEU A 84 -14.60 -7.20 -31.61
N PHE A 85 -14.79 -8.10 -30.65
CA PHE A 85 -14.67 -7.87 -29.22
C PHE A 85 -13.62 -8.81 -28.60
N PRO A 86 -12.69 -8.32 -27.77
CA PRO A 86 -11.71 -9.17 -27.10
C PRO A 86 -12.36 -9.88 -25.91
N ALA A 87 -12.61 -11.19 -26.03
CA ALA A 87 -13.27 -11.97 -24.98
C ALA A 87 -12.32 -12.33 -23.80
N SER A 88 -11.04 -11.99 -23.88
CA SER A 88 -10.09 -12.10 -22.78
C SER A 88 -9.33 -10.79 -22.58
N ARG A 89 -9.12 -10.44 -21.31
CA ARG A 89 -8.35 -9.28 -20.88
C ARG A 89 -7.43 -9.64 -19.72
N VAL A 90 -6.16 -9.26 -19.83
CA VAL A 90 -5.18 -9.39 -18.74
C VAL A 90 -4.57 -8.03 -18.43
N ASP A 91 -4.76 -7.54 -17.21
CA ASP A 91 -4.18 -6.27 -16.75
C ASP A 91 -2.87 -6.53 -16.01
N GLN A 92 -1.77 -5.96 -16.51
CA GLN A 92 -0.47 -5.92 -15.85
C GLN A 92 -0.11 -4.52 -15.35
N ARG A 93 0.60 -4.48 -14.23
CA ARG A 93 1.21 -3.28 -13.64
C ARG A 93 2.66 -3.57 -13.29
N ASN A 94 3.61 -2.81 -13.83
CA ASN A 94 5.04 -3.05 -13.72
C ASN A 94 5.44 -4.52 -14.03
N GLY A 95 4.79 -5.11 -15.03
CA GLY A 95 5.01 -6.50 -15.46
C GLY A 95 4.35 -7.57 -14.58
N GLN A 96 3.64 -7.19 -13.52
CA GLN A 96 2.88 -8.12 -12.67
C GLN A 96 1.42 -8.16 -13.09
N GLU A 97 0.86 -9.36 -13.28
CA GLU A 97 -0.57 -9.53 -13.50
C GLU A 97 -1.36 -9.14 -12.25
N THR A 98 -2.37 -8.29 -12.46
CA THR A 98 -3.23 -7.75 -11.41
C THR A 98 -4.69 -8.15 -11.56
N ALA A 99 -5.10 -8.49 -12.78
CA ALA A 99 -6.43 -9.02 -13.06
C ALA A 99 -6.41 -9.82 -14.37
N HIS A 100 -7.25 -10.85 -14.42
CA HIS A 100 -7.54 -11.61 -15.63
C HIS A 100 -9.05 -11.82 -15.70
N GLU A 101 -9.64 -11.36 -16.79
CA GLU A 101 -11.07 -11.44 -17.07
C GLU A 101 -11.32 -12.24 -18.35
N GLN A 102 -12.35 -13.09 -18.33
CA GLN A 102 -12.87 -13.77 -19.50
C GLN A 102 -14.37 -13.47 -19.63
N TYR A 103 -14.77 -13.02 -20.81
CA TYR A 103 -16.15 -12.70 -21.12
C TYR A 103 -16.79 -13.86 -21.89
N LEU A 104 -17.88 -14.42 -21.35
CA LEU A 104 -18.51 -15.63 -21.89
C LEU A 104 -19.80 -15.35 -22.68
N ASP A 105 -20.54 -14.30 -22.31
CA ASP A 105 -21.79 -13.87 -22.97
C ASP A 105 -21.76 -12.35 -23.11
N VAL A 106 -21.23 -11.88 -24.25
CA VAL A 106 -21.11 -10.45 -24.54
C VAL A 106 -22.35 -10.01 -25.31
N ARG A 107 -23.07 -9.03 -24.76
CA ARG A 107 -24.23 -8.41 -25.41
C ARG A 107 -24.07 -6.91 -25.37
N PHE A 108 -24.25 -6.27 -26.51
CA PHE A 108 -24.24 -4.80 -26.59
C PHE A 108 -25.64 -4.26 -26.36
N ASP A 109 -25.71 -3.22 -25.52
CA ASP A 109 -26.94 -2.49 -25.18
C ASP A 109 -28.14 -3.39 -24.81
N PRO A 110 -27.99 -4.38 -23.91
CA PRO A 110 -29.13 -5.16 -23.46
C PRO A 110 -30.11 -4.24 -22.70
N ALA A 111 -31.41 -4.48 -22.84
CA ALA A 111 -32.39 -3.80 -22.00
C ALA A 111 -32.16 -4.19 -20.53
N LEU A 112 -31.75 -3.21 -19.72
CA LEU A 112 -31.50 -3.39 -18.29
C LEU A 112 -32.63 -2.73 -17.50
N ALA A 113 -33.18 -3.48 -16.54
CA ALA A 113 -34.15 -2.94 -15.59
C ALA A 113 -33.44 -2.04 -14.58
N SER A 114 -33.95 -0.84 -14.32
CA SER A 114 -33.38 0.09 -13.34
C SER A 114 -33.30 -0.49 -11.93
N GLU A 115 -34.24 -1.39 -11.62
CA GLU A 115 -34.34 -2.13 -10.36
C GLU A 115 -33.17 -3.09 -10.14
N ALA A 116 -32.45 -3.49 -11.20
CA ALA A 116 -31.28 -4.36 -11.11
C ALA A 116 -30.03 -3.62 -10.62
N PHE A 117 -30.04 -2.28 -10.62
CA PHE A 117 -28.91 -1.44 -10.20
C PHE A 117 -29.35 -0.45 -9.11
N PRO A 118 -29.79 -0.93 -7.93
CA PRO A 118 -30.16 -0.04 -6.84
C PRO A 118 -28.93 0.77 -6.42
N VAL A 119 -28.95 2.08 -6.67
CA VAL A 119 -27.91 3.00 -6.19
C VAL A 119 -28.34 3.55 -4.85
N ASP A 120 -27.59 3.24 -3.79
CA ASP A 120 -27.68 3.98 -2.54
C ASP A 120 -27.07 5.38 -2.77
N SER A 121 -27.95 6.37 -2.92
CA SER A 121 -27.56 7.75 -3.18
C SER A 121 -26.73 8.34 -2.04
N ALA A 122 -26.92 7.89 -0.79
CA ALA A 122 -26.11 8.31 0.34
C ALA A 122 -24.71 7.71 0.27
N ALA A 123 -24.59 6.42 -0.07
CA ALA A 123 -23.30 5.77 -0.29
C ALA A 123 -22.54 6.39 -1.48
N ALA A 124 -23.22 6.65 -2.60
CA ALA A 124 -22.64 7.30 -3.76
C ALA A 124 -22.13 8.72 -3.43
N ALA A 125 -22.95 9.53 -2.75
CA ALA A 125 -22.57 10.87 -2.33
C ALA A 125 -21.40 10.84 -1.32
N LYS A 126 -21.34 9.84 -0.44
CA LYS A 126 -20.21 9.63 0.48
C LYS A 126 -18.93 9.27 -0.28
N SER A 127 -19.01 8.39 -1.27
CA SER A 127 -17.87 7.98 -2.11
C SER A 127 -17.27 9.18 -2.87
N LEU A 128 -18.12 10.01 -3.49
CA LEU A 128 -17.71 11.21 -4.22
C LEU A 128 -16.99 12.27 -3.36
N ARG A 129 -17.15 12.21 -2.04
CA ARG A 129 -16.46 13.11 -1.08
C ARG A 129 -15.22 12.48 -0.44
N SER A 130 -14.85 11.26 -0.82
CA SER A 130 -13.68 10.57 -0.25
C SER A 130 -12.39 11.32 -0.63
N PRO A 131 -11.55 11.72 0.33
CA PRO A 131 -10.27 12.38 0.04
C PRO A 131 -9.20 11.41 -0.52
N GLY A 132 -9.59 10.23 -1.03
CA GLY A 132 -8.66 9.20 -1.50
C GLY A 132 -7.72 8.71 -0.40
N TRP A 133 -6.45 8.54 -0.74
CA TRP A 133 -5.38 8.16 0.19
C TRP A 133 -4.64 9.35 0.81
N ASP A 134 -4.87 10.56 0.31
CA ASP A 134 -4.32 11.81 0.88
C ASP A 134 -5.26 12.35 1.97
N ARG A 135 -5.63 11.45 2.89
CA ARG A 135 -6.57 11.77 3.97
C ARG A 135 -5.91 12.66 5.02
N PRO A 136 -6.68 13.51 5.73
CA PRO A 136 -6.18 14.21 6.90
C PRO A 136 -5.74 13.23 8.01
N PHE A 137 -4.60 13.52 8.64
CA PHE A 137 -4.14 12.80 9.81
C PHE A 137 -4.97 13.15 11.06
N PRO A 138 -5.28 12.20 11.96
CA PRO A 138 -5.99 12.48 13.19
C PRO A 138 -5.30 13.55 14.03
N PRO A 139 -6.00 14.60 14.49
CA PRO A 139 -5.36 15.73 15.18
C PRO A 139 -5.06 15.46 16.66
N GLN A 140 -5.67 14.43 17.25
CA GLN A 140 -5.60 14.15 18.68
C GLN A 140 -4.89 12.83 18.92
N ALA A 141 -3.95 12.87 19.88
CA ALA A 141 -3.25 11.69 20.36
C ALA A 141 -3.75 11.33 21.76
N GLN A 142 -3.89 10.03 22.03
CA GLN A 142 -4.15 9.51 23.37
C GLN A 142 -2.85 8.94 23.96
N THR A 143 -2.59 9.22 25.23
CA THR A 143 -1.43 8.62 25.93
C THR A 143 -1.76 7.16 26.26
N ILE A 144 -0.97 6.19 25.77
CA ILE A 144 -1.11 4.78 26.15
C ILE A 144 -0.31 4.52 27.43
N ILE A 145 0.94 4.97 27.45
CA ILE A 145 1.84 4.98 28.61
C ILE A 145 2.62 6.32 28.60
N PRO A 146 3.21 6.78 29.72
CA PRO A 146 3.94 8.04 29.75
C PRO A 146 5.02 8.14 28.65
N GLY A 147 4.92 9.17 27.80
CA GLY A 147 5.84 9.36 26.67
C GLY A 147 5.55 8.48 25.45
N VAL A 148 4.42 7.74 25.42
CA VAL A 148 3.94 7.01 24.24
C VAL A 148 2.52 7.44 23.92
N TRP A 149 2.36 8.06 22.76
CA TRP A 149 1.08 8.56 22.28
C TRP A 149 0.60 7.76 21.07
N LEU A 150 -0.70 7.55 20.98
CA LEU A 150 -1.36 6.90 19.86
C LEU A 150 -2.31 7.89 19.19
N PHE A 151 -2.08 8.11 17.90
CA PHE A 151 -3.05 8.72 17.01
C PHE A 151 -3.94 7.59 16.47
N GLN A 152 -5.10 7.42 17.09
CA GLN A 152 -6.02 6.35 16.73
C GLN A 152 -6.80 6.72 15.46
N GLY A 153 -6.88 5.77 14.53
CA GLY A 153 -7.61 5.92 13.27
C GLY A 153 -7.91 4.58 12.62
N ALA A 154 -8.19 4.59 11.32
CA ALA A 154 -8.20 3.35 10.54
C ALA A 154 -6.80 2.73 10.46
N TRP A 155 -5.75 3.55 10.59
CA TRP A 155 -4.34 3.19 10.58
C TRP A 155 -3.67 3.90 11.76
N ASN A 156 -3.50 3.17 12.85
CA ASN A 156 -2.94 3.68 14.09
C ASN A 156 -1.46 4.05 13.91
N VAL A 157 -1.08 5.24 14.34
CA VAL A 157 0.32 5.68 14.38
C VAL A 157 0.68 6.01 15.82
N SER A 158 1.81 5.48 16.31
CA SER A 158 2.30 5.83 17.65
C SER A 158 3.53 6.71 17.60
N VAL A 159 3.68 7.59 18.60
CA VAL A 159 4.90 8.35 18.83
C VAL A 159 5.51 7.90 20.13
N ILE A 160 6.79 7.54 20.09
CA ILE A 160 7.55 7.00 21.22
C ILE A 160 8.62 8.03 21.59
N GLU A 161 8.54 8.60 22.78
CA GLU A 161 9.56 9.47 23.31
C GLU A 161 10.71 8.65 23.91
N GLN A 162 11.91 8.85 23.40
CA GLN A 162 13.17 8.41 24.00
C GLN A 162 13.98 9.61 24.50
N ASP A 163 15.09 9.39 25.21
CA ASP A 163 15.90 10.47 25.75
C ASP A 163 16.53 11.36 24.66
N ASP A 164 16.90 10.77 23.52
CA ASP A 164 17.61 11.42 22.41
C ASP A 164 16.72 11.81 21.21
N GLY A 165 15.40 11.56 21.27
CA GLY A 165 14.48 11.93 20.21
C GLY A 165 13.13 11.21 20.27
N LEU A 166 12.37 11.34 19.18
CA LEU A 166 11.08 10.68 18.99
C LEU A 166 11.19 9.58 17.93
N ILE A 167 10.46 8.50 18.10
CA ILE A 167 10.28 7.46 17.09
C ILE A 167 8.81 7.44 16.65
N LEU A 168 8.58 7.48 15.34
CA LEU A 168 7.25 7.25 14.78
C LEU A 168 7.07 5.75 14.50
N LEU A 169 6.01 5.16 15.01
CA LEU A 169 5.62 3.78 14.73
C LEU A 169 4.51 3.78 13.68
N GLU A 170 4.87 3.24 12.51
CA GLU A 170 4.18 3.20 11.22
C GLU A 170 4.32 4.45 10.34
N ALA A 171 4.33 4.22 9.02
CA ALA A 171 4.36 5.24 7.97
C ALA A 171 3.26 4.96 6.93
N PRO A 172 2.00 5.25 7.27
CA PRO A 172 0.90 4.62 6.57
C PRO A 172 0.39 5.38 5.35
N ILE A 173 -0.26 4.61 4.48
CA ILE A 173 -1.13 4.91 3.32
C ILE A 173 -0.65 5.88 2.23
N SER A 174 0.13 6.90 2.56
CA SER A 174 0.67 7.89 1.62
C SER A 174 1.80 8.71 2.25
N ALA A 175 2.64 9.30 1.40
CA ALA A 175 3.64 10.27 1.82
C ALA A 175 3.01 11.46 2.56
N SER A 176 1.89 11.98 2.05
CA SER A 176 1.16 13.11 2.67
C SER A 176 0.63 12.78 4.08
N TYR A 177 0.10 11.58 4.30
CA TYR A 177 -0.39 11.18 5.61
C TYR A 177 0.76 11.03 6.62
N THR A 178 1.87 10.44 6.18
CA THR A 178 3.08 10.29 7.02
C THR A 178 3.75 11.64 7.29
N ALA A 179 3.74 12.58 6.35
CA ALA A 179 4.24 13.93 6.55
C ALA A 179 3.50 14.62 7.70
N GLN A 180 2.16 14.55 7.70
CA GLN A 180 1.31 15.09 8.76
C GLN A 180 1.58 14.39 10.11
N ALA A 181 1.80 13.08 10.11
CA ALA A 181 2.11 12.31 11.31
C ALA A 181 3.47 12.71 11.92
N LEU A 182 4.50 12.91 11.09
CA LEU A 182 5.82 13.39 11.51
C LEU A 182 5.74 14.80 12.08
N ASP A 183 4.96 15.68 11.45
CA ASP A 183 4.74 17.04 11.96
C ASP A 183 3.96 17.04 13.28
N ALA A 184 2.99 16.14 13.43
CA ALA A 184 2.26 15.96 14.69
C ALA A 184 3.17 15.44 15.80
N ALA A 185 4.06 14.48 15.50
CA ALA A 185 5.05 13.97 16.43
C ALA A 185 5.97 15.09 16.94
N ALA A 186 6.52 15.91 16.03
CA ALA A 186 7.40 17.02 16.39
C ALA A 186 6.74 18.07 17.31
N ARG A 187 5.40 18.21 17.25
CA ARG A 187 4.64 19.12 18.12
C ARG A 187 4.37 18.55 19.52
N LEU A 188 4.38 17.23 19.70
CA LEU A 188 4.12 16.60 21.00
C LEU A 188 5.20 16.92 22.03
N VAL A 189 6.47 16.92 21.61
CA VAL A 189 7.61 17.21 22.48
C VAL A 189 8.53 18.23 21.79
N PRO A 190 8.25 19.53 21.92
CA PRO A 190 9.04 20.57 21.29
C PRO A 190 10.54 20.45 21.62
N GLY A 191 11.38 20.55 20.60
CA GLY A 191 12.84 20.45 20.71
C GLY A 191 13.41 19.04 20.53
N LYS A 192 12.59 17.98 20.56
CA LYS A 192 13.05 16.62 20.22
C LYS A 192 12.78 16.31 18.74
N PRO A 193 13.80 15.95 17.95
CA PRO A 193 13.60 15.56 16.56
C PRO A 193 12.97 14.16 16.47
N VAL A 194 12.23 13.90 15.39
CA VAL A 194 11.90 12.51 15.03
C VAL A 194 13.16 11.87 14.45
N LYS A 195 13.77 10.98 15.23
CA LYS A 195 15.05 10.33 14.91
C LYS A 195 14.89 9.04 14.11
N ALA A 196 13.72 8.41 14.14
CA ALA A 196 13.47 7.16 13.44
C ALA A 196 11.99 6.96 13.11
N VAL A 197 11.76 6.12 12.09
CA VAL A 197 10.46 5.51 11.79
C VAL A 197 10.60 4.00 11.93
N ILE A 198 9.61 3.35 12.53
CA ILE A 198 9.48 1.89 12.59
C ILE A 198 8.32 1.52 11.66
N SER A 199 8.57 0.70 10.65
CA SER A 199 7.51 0.13 9.79
C SER A 199 7.58 -1.40 9.93
N THR A 200 6.49 -1.99 10.43
CA THR A 200 6.56 -3.35 11.00
C THR A 200 6.37 -4.48 10.01
N THR A 201 5.84 -4.21 8.81
CA THR A 201 5.52 -5.18 7.76
C THR A 201 5.73 -4.57 6.37
N ASP A 202 5.73 -5.40 5.32
CA ASP A 202 5.71 -4.99 3.92
C ASP A 202 4.31 -4.67 3.37
N SER A 203 3.25 -4.92 4.16
CA SER A 203 1.88 -4.58 3.78
C SER A 203 1.77 -3.11 3.38
N TRP A 204 1.05 -2.82 2.28
CA TRP A 204 0.83 -1.47 1.75
C TRP A 204 0.50 -0.41 2.82
N PRO A 205 -0.44 -0.63 3.77
CA PRO A 205 -0.82 0.43 4.70
C PRO A 205 0.27 0.76 5.73
N HIS A 206 1.40 0.04 5.77
CA HIS A 206 2.53 0.28 6.67
C HIS A 206 3.74 0.91 5.98
N VAL A 207 3.88 0.70 4.66
CA VAL A 207 5.05 1.14 3.88
C VAL A 207 4.75 2.34 2.98
N ALA A 208 3.48 2.66 2.75
CA ALA A 208 3.11 3.63 1.72
C ALA A 208 3.56 5.08 1.99
N GLY A 209 3.96 5.38 3.23
CA GLY A 209 4.55 6.66 3.60
C GLY A 209 6.07 6.68 3.69
N LEU A 210 6.78 5.56 3.45
CA LEU A 210 8.22 5.47 3.71
C LEU A 210 9.07 6.41 2.84
N ARG A 211 8.60 6.76 1.64
CA ARG A 211 9.28 7.74 0.77
C ARG A 211 9.39 9.11 1.45
N GLU A 212 8.41 9.49 2.26
CA GLU A 212 8.46 10.74 3.06
C GLU A 212 9.55 10.68 4.14
N ALA A 213 9.64 9.57 4.88
CA ALA A 213 10.67 9.39 5.89
C ALA A 213 12.07 9.49 5.28
N VAL A 214 12.27 8.87 4.10
CA VAL A 214 13.52 8.93 3.35
C VAL A 214 13.81 10.35 2.84
N ALA A 215 12.81 11.07 2.33
CA ALA A 215 12.96 12.47 1.90
C ALA A 215 13.47 13.37 3.05
N ARG A 216 12.95 13.16 4.27
CA ARG A 216 13.43 13.85 5.48
C ARG A 216 14.77 13.33 6.01
N GLY A 217 15.29 12.23 5.46
CA GLY A 217 16.49 11.50 5.91
C GLY A 217 16.38 10.94 7.32
N ILE A 218 15.17 10.52 7.68
CA ILE A 218 14.92 9.80 8.92
C ILE A 218 15.27 8.33 8.66
N GLN A 219 16.02 7.72 9.57
CA GLN A 219 16.31 6.29 9.48
C GLN A 219 15.04 5.47 9.69
N VAL A 220 14.95 4.33 9.00
CA VAL A 220 13.77 3.47 9.04
C VAL A 220 14.17 2.08 9.50
N TYR A 221 13.54 1.61 10.57
CA TYR A 221 13.62 0.22 11.01
C TYR A 221 12.59 -0.60 10.25
N GLN A 222 13.04 -1.67 9.60
CA GLN A 222 12.21 -2.59 8.83
C GLN A 222 12.78 -4.01 8.98
N LEU A 223 11.96 -5.05 8.87
CA LEU A 223 12.39 -6.43 8.75
C LEU A 223 13.29 -6.65 7.52
N ASP A 224 14.32 -7.47 7.70
CA ASP A 224 15.31 -7.85 6.68
C ASP A 224 14.72 -8.34 5.33
N LEU A 225 13.72 -9.23 5.37
CA LEU A 225 13.13 -9.85 4.18
C LEU A 225 12.46 -8.83 3.24
N ASN A 226 12.12 -7.67 3.75
CA ASN A 226 11.36 -6.66 3.00
C ASN A 226 12.26 -5.74 2.20
N ARG A 227 13.59 -5.77 2.44
CA ARG A 227 14.54 -4.87 1.77
C ARG A 227 14.40 -4.83 0.23
N PRO A 228 14.26 -5.96 -0.49
CA PRO A 228 14.09 -5.91 -1.94
C PRO A 228 12.84 -5.12 -2.39
N LEU A 229 11.74 -5.22 -1.64
CA LEU A 229 10.53 -4.44 -1.92
C LEU A 229 10.76 -2.96 -1.63
N LEU A 230 11.37 -2.63 -0.48
CA LEU A 230 11.65 -1.26 -0.07
C LEU A 230 12.58 -0.55 -1.05
N ASP A 231 13.64 -1.21 -1.50
CA ASP A 231 14.58 -0.65 -2.48
C ASP A 231 13.87 -0.36 -3.81
N ARG A 232 12.97 -1.25 -4.26
CA ARG A 232 12.11 -1.00 -5.43
C ARG A 232 11.14 0.16 -5.21
N LEU A 233 10.56 0.28 -4.01
CA LEU A 233 9.62 1.34 -3.67
C LEU A 233 10.29 2.73 -3.67
N ILE A 234 11.51 2.82 -3.13
CA ILE A 234 12.28 4.06 -3.13
C ILE A 234 12.77 4.43 -4.54
N ALA A 235 13.12 3.44 -5.36
CA ALA A 235 13.51 3.65 -6.74
C ALA A 235 12.33 3.94 -7.69
N ALA A 236 11.09 3.73 -7.25
CA ALA A 236 9.91 3.88 -8.09
C ALA A 236 9.78 5.32 -8.63
N PRO A 237 9.62 5.50 -9.96
CA PRO A 237 9.50 6.84 -10.55
C PRO A 237 8.24 7.54 -10.08
N HIS A 238 8.34 8.84 -9.81
CA HIS A 238 7.22 9.71 -9.44
C HIS A 238 7.30 10.99 -10.29
N THR A 239 7.36 10.86 -11.62
CA THR A 239 7.51 12.01 -12.52
C THR A 239 6.16 12.62 -12.88
N LEU A 240 5.08 11.82 -12.88
CA LEU A 240 3.72 12.32 -13.16
C LEU A 240 3.15 13.11 -11.97
N ARG A 241 3.41 12.65 -10.75
CA ARG A 241 3.05 13.32 -9.49
C ARG A 241 4.25 13.29 -8.53
N PRO A 242 5.21 14.23 -8.67
CA PRO A 242 6.41 14.25 -7.83
C PRO A 242 6.10 14.43 -6.35
N ASP A 243 6.63 13.53 -5.53
CA ASP A 243 6.71 13.67 -4.08
C ASP A 243 8.04 14.33 -3.66
N ASP A 244 8.23 14.56 -2.37
CA ASP A 244 9.41 15.27 -1.87
C ASP A 244 10.70 14.49 -2.10
N LEU A 245 10.64 13.15 -2.11
CA LEU A 245 11.80 12.31 -2.44
C LEU A 245 12.18 12.42 -3.92
N ALA A 246 11.22 12.48 -4.84
CA ALA A 246 11.50 12.69 -6.25
C ALA A 246 12.05 14.10 -6.55
N ARG A 247 11.59 15.12 -5.81
CA ARG A 247 12.10 16.50 -5.93
C ARG A 247 13.48 16.68 -5.31
N HIS A 248 13.74 15.98 -4.20
CA HIS A 248 14.98 16.06 -3.43
C HIS A 248 15.52 14.66 -3.13
N PRO A 249 16.12 13.97 -4.12
CA PRO A 249 16.59 12.61 -3.95
C PRO A 249 17.55 12.44 -2.78
N ARG A 250 17.26 11.46 -1.93
CA ARG A 250 18.08 11.10 -0.78
C ARG A 250 18.16 9.58 -0.68
N PRO A 251 19.34 8.98 -0.38
CA PRO A 251 19.42 7.56 -0.17
C PRO A 251 18.68 7.16 1.12
N PRO A 252 18.03 5.99 1.14
CA PRO A 252 17.39 5.50 2.35
C PRO A 252 18.41 5.10 3.42
N GLN A 253 18.03 5.26 4.69
CA GLN A 253 18.81 4.85 5.85
C GLN A 253 18.12 3.68 6.55
N TRP A 254 18.32 2.48 5.99
CA TRP A 254 17.69 1.26 6.49
C TRP A 254 18.40 0.68 7.71
N HIS A 255 17.62 0.36 8.74
CA HIS A 255 18.02 -0.51 9.85
C HIS A 255 17.22 -1.80 9.76
N MET A 256 17.86 -2.83 9.17
CA MET A 256 17.20 -4.11 8.92
C MET A 256 17.19 -4.97 10.19
N VAL A 257 16.02 -5.51 10.52
CA VAL A 257 15.76 -6.33 11.71
C VAL A 257 15.62 -7.78 11.25
N ASP A 258 16.65 -8.58 11.47
CA ASP A 258 16.68 -10.02 11.17
C ASP A 258 16.38 -10.87 12.41
N GLN A 259 16.82 -10.39 13.57
CA GLN A 259 16.64 -10.96 14.92
C GLN A 259 16.03 -9.93 15.87
N ALA A 260 15.78 -10.33 17.12
CA ALA A 260 15.31 -9.40 18.13
C ALA A 260 16.34 -8.28 18.36
N LEU A 261 15.90 -7.03 18.21
CA LEU A 261 16.74 -5.84 18.30
C LEU A 261 16.24 -4.91 19.39
N ALA A 262 17.08 -4.60 20.38
CA ALA A 262 16.76 -3.57 21.36
C ALA A 262 17.09 -2.18 20.80
N ILE A 263 16.18 -1.22 20.99
CA ILE A 263 16.47 0.21 20.85
C ILE A 263 16.58 0.78 22.27
N PRO A 264 17.80 0.85 22.84
CA PRO A 264 18.01 1.26 24.22
C PRO A 264 17.67 2.74 24.41
N SER A 265 17.19 3.07 25.59
CA SER A 265 16.85 4.43 26.01
C SER A 265 16.61 4.42 27.52
N LEU A 266 16.84 5.55 28.19
CA LEU A 266 16.42 5.72 29.60
C LEU A 266 14.90 5.89 29.73
N ARG A 267 14.24 6.36 28.67
CA ARG A 267 12.79 6.55 28.59
C ARG A 267 12.22 5.70 27.47
N ASN A 268 11.28 4.81 27.76
CA ASN A 268 10.68 3.92 26.76
C ASN A 268 11.73 3.12 25.95
N PRO A 269 12.59 2.31 26.58
CA PRO A 269 13.35 1.30 25.85
C PRO A 269 12.37 0.31 25.19
N ILE A 270 12.65 -0.07 23.94
CA ILE A 270 11.79 -0.99 23.18
C ILE A 270 12.60 -2.13 22.56
N MET A 271 11.90 -3.23 22.27
CA MET A 271 12.43 -4.35 21.50
C MET A 271 11.62 -4.53 20.23
N LEU A 272 12.29 -4.63 19.09
CA LEU A 272 11.72 -5.07 17.82
C LEU A 272 11.93 -6.58 17.71
N ILE A 273 10.88 -7.35 17.51
CA ILE A 273 10.93 -8.82 17.59
C ILE A 273 10.27 -9.43 16.34
N PRO A 274 11.04 -10.03 15.42
CA PRO A 274 10.48 -10.74 14.27
C PRO A 274 9.45 -11.80 14.66
N ILE A 275 8.28 -11.80 14.01
CA ILE A 275 7.20 -12.77 14.29
C ILE A 275 7.50 -14.10 13.61
N ARG A 276 7.92 -14.07 12.34
CA ARG A 276 8.41 -15.25 11.58
C ARG A 276 7.41 -16.42 11.54
N GLY A 277 6.11 -16.12 11.54
CA GLY A 277 5.09 -17.15 11.31
C GLY A 277 4.82 -17.35 9.82
N PRO A 278 4.09 -18.40 9.42
CA PRO A 278 3.74 -18.65 8.03
C PRO A 278 3.04 -17.48 7.31
N SER A 279 2.19 -16.74 8.01
CA SER A 279 1.45 -15.58 7.45
C SER A 279 2.10 -14.24 7.81
N THR A 280 3.01 -14.24 8.79
CA THR A 280 3.67 -13.06 9.35
C THR A 280 5.19 -13.09 9.17
N GLU A 281 5.67 -13.86 8.18
CA GLU A 281 7.11 -14.09 7.94
C GLU A 281 7.88 -12.78 7.72
N ARG A 282 7.17 -11.79 7.15
CA ARG A 282 7.61 -10.44 6.79
C ARG A 282 7.20 -9.35 7.81
N GLN A 283 6.83 -9.75 9.03
CA GLN A 283 6.39 -8.84 10.10
C GLN A 283 7.24 -8.95 11.39
N TYR A 284 7.35 -7.86 12.14
CA TYR A 284 7.85 -7.86 13.53
C TYR A 284 6.93 -7.09 14.48
N MET A 285 6.95 -7.47 15.77
CA MET A 285 6.23 -6.78 16.85
C MET A 285 7.15 -5.83 17.61
N VAL A 286 6.58 -4.82 18.29
CA VAL A 286 7.33 -3.88 19.15
C VAL A 286 6.89 -4.07 20.59
N TYR A 287 7.84 -4.29 21.50
CA TYR A 287 7.56 -4.56 22.91
C TYR A 287 8.23 -3.54 23.84
N TRP A 288 7.48 -3.05 24.83
CA TRP A 288 7.99 -2.24 25.93
C TRP A 288 8.08 -3.12 27.19
N PRO A 289 9.29 -3.51 27.63
CA PRO A 289 9.45 -4.41 28.76
C PRO A 289 8.86 -3.87 30.07
N ASP A 290 9.15 -2.61 30.39
CA ASP A 290 8.75 -1.99 31.67
C ASP A 290 7.24 -1.85 31.79
N ALA A 291 6.57 -1.52 30.68
CA ALA A 291 5.12 -1.35 30.62
C ALA A 291 4.37 -2.64 30.30
N LYS A 292 5.07 -3.71 29.91
CA LYS A 292 4.49 -4.95 29.36
C LYS A 292 3.47 -4.67 28.24
N LEU A 293 3.78 -3.67 27.41
CA LEU A 293 2.95 -3.26 26.28
C LEU A 293 3.49 -3.88 24.99
N LEU A 294 2.62 -4.42 24.15
CA LEU A 294 2.96 -5.00 22.86
C LEU A 294 2.21 -4.30 21.72
N TYR A 295 2.94 -3.88 20.70
CA TYR A 295 2.37 -3.56 19.39
C TYR A 295 2.52 -4.78 18.47
N ALA A 296 1.39 -5.35 18.08
CA ALA A 296 1.30 -6.59 17.32
C ALA A 296 1.26 -6.37 15.79
N SER A 297 1.95 -5.34 15.27
CA SER A 297 2.00 -5.07 13.82
C SER A 297 0.59 -4.97 13.21
N ASP A 298 0.33 -5.72 12.13
CA ASP A 298 -0.93 -5.77 11.38
C ASP A 298 -1.83 -6.97 11.79
N THR A 299 -1.49 -7.68 12.87
CA THR A 299 -2.06 -9.02 13.13
C THR A 299 -3.35 -9.00 13.96
N LEU A 300 -3.61 -7.91 14.69
CA LEU A 300 -4.77 -7.79 15.56
C LEU A 300 -5.80 -6.86 14.91
N VAL A 301 -6.81 -7.49 14.30
CA VAL A 301 -7.96 -6.82 13.69
C VAL A 301 -9.24 -7.49 14.18
N LEU A 302 -10.19 -6.70 14.68
CA LEU A 302 -11.48 -7.21 15.16
C LEU A 302 -12.59 -6.97 14.15
N ASN A 303 -13.41 -7.99 13.93
CA ASN A 303 -14.67 -7.90 13.20
C ASN A 303 -15.71 -7.11 14.01
N PRO A 304 -16.82 -6.66 13.40
CA PRO A 304 -17.89 -5.95 14.11
C PRO A 304 -18.50 -6.73 15.30
N ASP A 305 -18.43 -8.06 15.28
CA ASP A 305 -18.88 -8.94 16.35
C ASP A 305 -17.83 -9.16 17.46
N ASN A 306 -16.69 -8.46 17.38
CA ASN A 306 -15.51 -8.60 18.25
C ASN A 306 -14.74 -9.92 18.12
N SER A 307 -14.99 -10.74 17.09
CA SER A 307 -14.10 -11.86 16.76
C SER A 307 -12.83 -11.38 16.05
N LEU A 308 -11.76 -12.20 16.06
CA LEU A 308 -10.57 -11.92 15.26
C LEU A 308 -10.90 -12.07 13.77
N TYR A 309 -10.52 -11.08 12.96
CA TYR A 309 -10.63 -11.14 11.50
C TYR A 309 -9.91 -12.37 10.94
N ASN A 310 -8.70 -12.63 11.42
CA ASN A 310 -7.93 -13.81 11.12
C ASN A 310 -7.22 -14.32 12.39
N PRO A 311 -7.76 -15.36 13.07
CA PRO A 311 -7.19 -15.88 14.31
C PRO A 311 -5.75 -16.38 14.18
N GLU A 312 -5.35 -16.88 13.01
CA GLU A 312 -3.99 -17.41 12.79
C GLU A 312 -2.92 -16.34 12.94
N LEU A 313 -3.20 -15.09 12.57
CA LEU A 313 -2.25 -13.99 12.72
C LEU A 313 -1.91 -13.75 14.20
N MET A 314 -2.92 -13.76 15.08
CA MET A 314 -2.69 -13.61 16.52
C MET A 314 -2.11 -14.87 17.17
N HIS A 315 -2.41 -16.06 16.64
CA HIS A 315 -1.72 -17.29 17.05
C HIS A 315 -0.22 -17.22 16.77
N GLU A 316 0.18 -16.70 15.61
CA GLU A 316 1.59 -16.48 15.26
C GLU A 316 2.27 -15.47 16.20
N VAL A 317 1.56 -14.41 16.61
CA VAL A 317 2.06 -13.48 17.66
C VAL A 317 2.21 -14.18 19.01
N ALA A 318 1.25 -15.01 19.42
CA ALA A 318 1.36 -15.77 20.67
C ALA A 318 2.59 -16.69 20.68
N LYS A 319 2.87 -17.36 19.56
CA LYS A 319 4.09 -18.17 19.37
C LYS A 319 5.35 -17.31 19.43
N ALA A 320 5.36 -16.14 18.81
CA ALA A 320 6.50 -15.22 18.85
C ALA A 320 6.75 -14.67 20.26
N VAL A 321 5.70 -14.35 21.01
CA VAL A 321 5.76 -13.94 22.42
C VAL A 321 6.39 -15.04 23.28
N ALA A 322 5.94 -16.29 23.11
CA ALA A 322 6.49 -17.44 23.82
C ALA A 322 7.98 -17.68 23.47
N ARG A 323 8.33 -17.62 22.17
CA ARG A 323 9.70 -17.77 21.68
C ARG A 323 10.64 -16.67 22.19
N ALA A 324 10.14 -15.45 22.32
CA ALA A 324 10.90 -14.31 22.82
C ALA A 324 10.95 -14.24 24.36
N HIS A 325 10.25 -15.14 25.06
CA HIS A 325 10.15 -15.17 26.51
C HIS A 325 9.67 -13.84 27.13
N ILE A 326 8.76 -13.14 26.45
CA ILE A 326 8.14 -11.89 26.94
C ILE A 326 6.74 -12.15 27.51
N ALA A 327 6.26 -11.24 28.37
CA ALA A 327 4.99 -11.38 29.06
C ALA A 327 4.15 -10.09 28.93
N PRO A 328 3.53 -9.84 27.76
CA PRO A 328 2.67 -8.68 27.57
C PRO A 328 1.41 -8.75 28.45
N GLN A 329 0.96 -7.58 28.91
CA GLN A 329 -0.29 -7.39 29.64
C GLN A 329 -1.31 -6.60 28.82
N THR A 330 -0.83 -5.74 27.92
CA THR A 330 -1.66 -4.95 27.00
C THR A 330 -1.12 -5.13 25.58
N VAL A 331 -2.02 -5.26 24.62
CA VAL A 331 -1.68 -5.34 23.20
C VAL A 331 -2.52 -4.39 22.37
N TYR A 332 -1.91 -3.82 21.35
CA TYR A 332 -2.55 -2.99 20.34
C TYR A 332 -1.89 -3.24 18.99
N ALA A 333 -2.47 -2.73 17.91
CA ALA A 333 -1.98 -2.95 16.54
C ALA A 333 -2.39 -1.81 15.61
N MET A 334 -2.02 -1.93 14.34
CA MET A 334 -2.37 -0.95 13.30
C MET A 334 -3.87 -0.66 13.23
N HIS A 335 -4.69 -1.69 13.37
CA HIS A 335 -6.14 -1.58 13.24
C HIS A 335 -6.89 -1.72 14.57
N GLN A 336 -6.17 -1.83 15.69
CA GLN A 336 -6.80 -2.10 16.98
C GLN A 336 -6.21 -1.22 18.09
N ALA A 337 -7.09 -0.51 18.79
CA ALA A 337 -6.77 0.22 20.01
C ALA A 337 -6.33 -0.74 21.14
N PRO A 338 -5.61 -0.26 22.17
CA PRO A 338 -5.14 -1.10 23.27
C PRO A 338 -6.25 -1.91 23.95
N ILE A 339 -6.01 -3.22 24.09
CA ILE A 339 -6.85 -4.16 24.83
C ILE A 339 -5.98 -5.03 25.75
N PRO A 340 -6.56 -5.65 26.79
CA PRO A 340 -5.84 -6.63 27.60
C PRO A 340 -5.31 -7.78 26.73
N TRP A 341 -4.06 -8.18 26.95
CA TRP A 341 -3.45 -9.34 26.26
C TRP A 341 -4.27 -10.61 26.45
N SER A 342 -4.79 -10.83 27.67
CA SER A 342 -5.66 -11.96 27.99
C SER A 342 -6.93 -11.99 27.15
N ARG A 343 -7.50 -10.82 26.82
CA ARG A 343 -8.66 -10.73 25.92
C ARG A 343 -8.26 -11.11 24.50
N ALA A 344 -7.14 -10.58 24.00
CA ALA A 344 -6.65 -10.87 22.66
C ALA A 344 -6.39 -12.37 22.45
N ILE A 345 -5.68 -13.00 23.39
CA ILE A 345 -5.35 -14.42 23.32
C ILE A 345 -6.54 -15.31 23.63
N GLY A 346 -7.49 -14.88 24.47
CA GLY A 346 -8.74 -15.61 24.70
C GLY A 346 -9.64 -15.71 23.45
N MET A 347 -9.36 -14.94 22.40
CA MET A 347 -10.05 -15.02 21.10
C MET A 347 -9.34 -15.93 20.09
N VAL A 348 -8.12 -16.41 20.40
CA VAL A 348 -7.40 -17.38 19.58
C VAL A 348 -7.97 -18.78 19.90
N PRO A 349 -8.42 -19.54 18.89
CA PRO A 349 -9.10 -20.83 19.09
C PRO A 349 -8.21 -21.97 19.59
#